data_AF-A0A3C0RCC9-F1
#
_entry.id   AF-A0A3C0RCC9-F1
#
_cell.length_a   1.000
_cell.length_b   1.000
_cell.length_c   1.000
_cell.angle_alpha   90.00
_cell.angle_beta   90.00
_cell.angle_gamma   90.00
#
_symmetry.space_group_name_H-M   'P 1'
#
loop_
_entity.id
_entity.type
_entity.pdbx_description
1 polymer ?
#
loop_
_entity_poly.entity_id
_entity_poly.type
_entity_poly.pdbx_seq_one_letter_code
_entity_poly.pdbx_strand_id
1 'polypeptide(L)'
;DAFKTTDVVLILGANDVVNPAAKSDPTSPIYGMPILEVEQAKTVIVNKRSMKPGYASIENALFFQPKTSMLFGDAKAALQKLIAEIKSV
;
A
#
# COMPACT_ATOMS: atom_id res chain seq x y z
N ASP A 1 8.01 -1.28 14.54
CA ASP A 1 7.17 -1.24 15.76
C ASP A 1 5.90 -0.43 15.64
N ALA A 2 5.92 0.81 15.12
CA ALA A 2 4.71 1.63 15.01
C ALA A 2 3.53 0.96 14.24
N PHE A 3 3.80 0.19 13.19
CA PHE A 3 2.74 -0.44 12.39
C PHE A 3 1.96 -1.52 13.15
N LYS A 4 2.57 -2.25 14.11
CA LYS A 4 1.90 -3.30 14.88
C LYS A 4 0.75 -2.78 15.74
N THR A 5 0.84 -1.51 16.14
CA THR A 5 -0.18 -0.81 16.94
C THR A 5 -1.03 0.14 16.09
N THR A 6 -0.92 0.11 14.77
CA THR A 6 -1.67 0.98 13.86
C THR A 6 -2.95 0.28 13.38
N ASP A 7 -4.09 0.94 13.54
CA ASP A 7 -5.38 0.41 13.08
C ASP A 7 -5.49 0.42 11.56
N VAL A 8 -5.18 1.55 10.92
CA VAL A 8 -5.33 1.73 9.47
C VAL A 8 -4.10 2.41 8.89
N VAL A 9 -3.58 1.86 7.79
CA VAL A 9 -2.56 2.50 6.95
C VAL A 9 -3.18 2.88 5.61
N LEU A 10 -3.13 4.16 5.26
CA LEU A 10 -3.50 4.66 3.92
C LEU A 10 -2.24 4.87 3.10
N ILE A 11 -2.08 4.08 2.04
CA ILE A 11 -0.96 4.16 1.10
C ILE A 11 -1.40 4.97 -0.11
N LEU A 12 -0.68 6.04 -0.42
CA LEU A 12 -0.99 6.93 -1.55
C LEU A 12 0.08 6.78 -2.64
N GLY A 13 -0.26 6.08 -3.72
CA GLY A 13 0.58 5.96 -4.92
C GLY A 13 1.90 5.18 -4.76
N ALA A 14 2.26 4.76 -3.55
CA ALA A 14 3.45 3.95 -3.30
C ALA A 14 3.23 2.48 -3.72
N ASN A 15 4.29 1.84 -4.21
CA ASN A 15 4.29 0.44 -4.60
C ASN A 15 5.53 -0.30 -4.08
N ASP A 16 6.70 -0.05 -4.65
CA ASP A 16 7.90 -0.87 -4.37
C ASP A 16 8.37 -0.74 -2.92
N VAL A 17 8.26 0.46 -2.32
CA VAL A 17 8.66 0.75 -0.92
C VAL A 17 7.78 0.08 0.14
N VAL A 18 6.68 -0.56 -0.26
CA VAL A 18 5.77 -1.31 0.62
C VAL A 18 5.63 -2.77 0.18
N ASN A 19 6.45 -3.24 -0.76
CA ASN A 19 6.33 -4.57 -1.33
C ASN A 19 7.05 -5.62 -0.45
N PRO A 20 6.33 -6.61 0.13
CA PRO A 20 6.93 -7.63 1.00
C PRO A 20 8.02 -8.47 0.33
N ALA A 21 8.01 -8.56 -1.01
CA ALA A 21 9.02 -9.29 -1.79
C ALA A 21 10.47 -8.87 -1.48
N ALA A 22 10.68 -7.61 -1.06
CA ALA A 22 12.01 -7.14 -0.64
C ALA A 22 12.59 -7.91 0.55
N LYS A 23 11.77 -8.57 1.36
CA LYS A 23 12.18 -9.40 2.51
C LYS A 23 12.01 -10.89 2.28
N SER A 24 10.92 -11.28 1.62
CA SER A 24 10.51 -12.69 1.56
C SER A 24 11.07 -13.45 0.36
N ASP A 25 11.50 -12.76 -0.71
CA ASP A 25 11.88 -13.39 -1.97
C ASP A 25 13.31 -12.99 -2.39
N PRO A 26 14.32 -13.85 -2.14
CA PRO A 26 15.70 -13.63 -2.56
C PRO A 26 15.91 -13.46 -4.07
N THR A 27 14.95 -13.88 -4.89
CA THR A 27 15.02 -13.74 -6.36
C THR A 27 14.46 -12.40 -6.85
N SER A 28 13.80 -11.65 -5.96
CA SER A 28 13.20 -10.37 -6.29
C SER A 28 14.26 -9.31 -6.59
N PRO A 29 14.07 -8.45 -7.63
CA PRO A 29 14.97 -7.33 -7.93
C PRO A 29 15.10 -6.32 -6.78
N ILE A 30 14.14 -6.31 -5.84
CA ILE A 30 14.13 -5.42 -4.69
C ILE A 30 14.55 -6.12 -3.39
N TYR A 31 15.07 -7.35 -3.47
CA TYR A 31 15.51 -8.09 -2.29
C TYR A 31 16.58 -7.33 -1.51
N GLY A 32 16.42 -7.23 -0.19
CA GLY A 32 17.30 -6.47 0.70
C GLY A 32 17.03 -4.96 0.74
N MET A 33 16.12 -4.45 -0.09
CA MET A 33 15.71 -3.04 -0.02
C MET A 33 14.96 -2.77 1.30
N PRO A 34 15.32 -1.73 2.07
CA PRO A 34 14.52 -1.30 3.21
C PRO A 34 13.11 -0.90 2.76
N ILE A 35 12.09 -1.53 3.35
CA ILE A 35 10.67 -1.27 3.06
C ILE A 35 9.91 -0.88 4.33
N LEU A 36 8.74 -0.26 4.14
CA LEU A 36 7.76 -0.06 5.21
C LEU A 36 6.92 -1.34 5.36
N GLU A 37 6.97 -1.95 6.54
CA GLU A 37 6.21 -3.16 6.88
C GLU A 37 4.75 -2.85 7.23
N VAL A 38 4.06 -2.20 6.29
CA VAL A 38 2.67 -1.75 6.40
C VAL A 38 1.70 -2.91 6.61
N GLU A 39 2.07 -4.12 6.17
CA GLU A 39 1.32 -5.35 6.42
C GLU A 39 1.23 -5.70 7.91
N GLN A 40 1.97 -5.05 8.81
CA GLN A 40 1.81 -5.29 10.25
C GLN A 40 0.60 -4.57 10.85
N ALA A 41 -0.01 -3.61 10.14
CA ALA A 41 -1.21 -2.91 10.58
C ALA A 41 -2.45 -3.83 10.56
N LYS A 42 -3.52 -3.41 11.27
CA LYS A 42 -4.79 -4.17 11.26
C LYS A 42 -5.46 -4.15 9.89
N THR A 43 -5.49 -2.98 9.23
CA THR A 43 -6.04 -2.79 7.89
C THR A 43 -5.13 -1.91 7.03
N VAL A 44 -5.00 -2.25 5.75
CA VAL A 44 -4.25 -1.47 4.76
C VAL A 44 -5.17 -1.04 3.62
N ILE A 45 -5.14 0.23 3.25
CA ILE A 45 -5.85 0.77 2.09
C ILE A 45 -4.83 1.31 1.11
N VAL A 46 -4.85 0.80 -0.12
CA VAL A 46 -3.92 1.22 -1.17
C VAL A 46 -4.65 2.03 -2.22
N ASN A 47 -4.32 3.32 -2.31
CA ASN A 47 -4.80 4.17 -3.38
C ASN A 47 -3.81 4.22 -4.55
N LYS A 48 -4.27 3.78 -5.72
CA LYS A 48 -3.52 3.88 -6.99
C LYS A 48 -4.48 3.80 -8.17
N ARG A 49 -4.00 4.12 -9.37
CA ARG A 49 -4.85 4.21 -10.58
C ARG A 49 -5.27 2.86 -11.18
N SER A 50 -4.50 1.80 -10.97
CA SER A 50 -4.71 0.45 -11.55
C SER A 50 -3.84 -0.58 -10.83
N MET A 51 -3.88 -1.86 -11.21
CA MET A 51 -2.97 -2.90 -10.69
C MET A 51 -1.56 -2.90 -11.30
N LYS A 52 -1.25 -1.97 -12.20
CA LYS A 52 0.08 -1.90 -12.86
C LYS A 52 1.25 -1.86 -11.88
N PRO A 53 2.39 -2.50 -12.19
CA PRO A 53 3.55 -2.56 -11.32
C PRO A 53 4.21 -1.18 -11.14
N GLY A 54 5.13 -1.11 -10.17
CA GLY A 54 5.92 0.08 -9.87
C GLY A 54 7.14 0.20 -10.77
N TYR A 55 8.19 0.85 -10.26
CA TYR A 55 9.43 1.05 -11.01
C TYR A 55 10.16 -0.28 -11.23
N ALA A 56 10.20 -1.12 -10.20
CA ALA A 56 10.81 -2.45 -10.28
C ALA A 56 10.08 -3.43 -11.22
N SER A 57 8.93 -3.04 -11.79
CA SER A 57 8.17 -3.85 -12.76
C SER A 57 7.74 -5.22 -12.26
N ILE A 58 7.64 -5.38 -10.94
CA ILE A 58 7.15 -6.60 -10.28
C ILE A 58 5.78 -6.38 -9.66
N GLU A 59 5.05 -7.48 -9.49
CA GLU A 59 3.80 -7.50 -8.76
C GLU A 59 4.05 -7.32 -7.25
N ASN A 60 3.07 -6.76 -6.55
CA ASN A 60 3.15 -6.54 -5.12
C ASN A 60 2.16 -7.43 -4.38
N ALA A 61 2.70 -8.41 -3.66
CA ALA A 61 1.92 -9.40 -2.92
C ALA A 61 1.02 -8.77 -1.85
N LEU A 62 1.35 -7.56 -1.35
CA LEU A 62 0.53 -6.82 -0.39
C LEU A 62 -0.91 -6.62 -0.89
N PHE A 63 -1.08 -6.39 -2.20
CA PHE A 63 -2.37 -6.04 -2.80
C PHE A 63 -3.39 -7.17 -2.78
N PHE A 64 -2.94 -8.41 -2.53
CA PHE A 64 -3.78 -9.61 -2.50
C PHE A 64 -4.03 -10.11 -1.08
N GLN A 65 -3.46 -9.47 -0.06
CA GLN A 65 -3.66 -9.89 1.32
C GLN A 65 -5.10 -9.61 1.77
N PRO A 66 -5.72 -10.48 2.59
CA PRO A 66 -7.13 -10.33 3.02
C PRO A 66 -7.45 -9.02 3.73
N LYS A 67 -6.47 -8.41 4.39
CA LYS A 67 -6.62 -7.14 5.13
C LYS A 67 -6.22 -5.89 4.32
N THR A 68 -5.92 -6.08 3.03
CA THR A 68 -5.59 -4.99 2.11
C THR A 68 -6.77 -4.72 1.20
N SER A 69 -7.20 -3.46 1.13
CA SER A 69 -8.24 -3.01 0.20
C SER A 69 -7.67 -2.05 -0.84
N MET A 70 -8.09 -2.21 -2.09
CA MET A 70 -7.66 -1.35 -3.20
C MET A 70 -8.66 -0.22 -3.43
N LEU A 71 -8.21 1.03 -3.32
CA LEU A 71 -8.98 2.23 -3.64
C LEU A 71 -8.51 2.79 -4.99
N PHE A 72 -9.17 2.41 -6.08
CA PHE A 72 -8.73 2.85 -7.40
C PHE A 72 -9.07 4.31 -7.69
N GLY A 73 -8.10 5.08 -8.16
CA GLY A 73 -8.30 6.47 -8.58
C GLY A 73 -7.02 7.30 -8.61
N ASP A 74 -7.16 8.54 -9.08
CA ASP A 74 -6.15 9.58 -8.85
C ASP A 74 -6.06 9.92 -7.35
N ALA A 75 -4.84 10.15 -6.87
CA ALA A 75 -4.60 10.34 -5.44
C ALA A 75 -5.19 11.64 -4.90
N LYS A 76 -5.10 12.74 -5.65
CA LYS A 76 -5.67 14.03 -5.24
C LYS A 76 -7.19 13.94 -5.21
N ALA A 77 -7.79 13.39 -6.25
CA ALA A 77 -9.24 13.21 -6.32
C ALA A 77 -9.77 12.30 -5.20
N ALA A 78 -9.08 11.20 -4.91
CA ALA A 78 -9.46 10.28 -3.84
C ALA A 78 -9.43 10.96 -2.46
N LEU A 79 -8.37 11.72 -2.17
CA LEU A 79 -8.26 12.48 -0.91
C LEU A 79 -9.32 13.58 -0.80
N GLN A 80 -9.58 14.32 -1.88
CA GLN A 80 -10.59 15.37 -1.89
C GLN A 80 -11.99 14.80 -1.58
N LYS A 81 -12.33 13.65 -2.17
CA LYS A 81 -13.58 12.94 -1.85
C LYS A 81 -13.61 12.49 -0.40
N LEU A 82 -12.54 11.85 0.09
CA LEU A 82 -12.46 11.40 1.48
C LEU A 82 -12.67 12.54 2.48
N ILE A 83 -12.01 13.69 2.25
CA ILE A 83 -12.18 14.88 3.10
C ILE A 83 -13.62 15.40 3.06
N ALA A 84 -14.27 15.38 1.89
CA ALA A 84 -15.66 15.81 1.76
C ALA A 84 -16.62 14.90 2.54
N GLU A 85 -16.47 13.58 2.41
CA GLU A 85 -17.27 12.59 3.15
C GLU A 85 -17.09 12.73 4.66
N ILE A 86 -15.85 12.89 5.15
CA ILE A 86 -15.58 13.08 6.58
C ILE A 86 -16.25 14.34 7.12
N LYS A 87 -16.31 15.42 6.34
CA LYS A 87 -16.98 16.68 6.75
C LYS A 87 -18.50 16.57 6.81
N SER A 88 -19.08 15.56 6.17
CA SER A 88 -20.53 15.30 6.18
C SER A 88 -21.00 14.39 7.31
N VAL A 89 -20.05 13.90 8.12
CA VAL A 89 -20.28 13.15 9.37
C VAL A 89 -20.12 14.09 10.55
#